data_AF-A0AAW6I7I9-F1
#
_entry.id   AF-A0AAW6I7I9-F1
#
_cell.length_a   1.000
_cell.length_b   1.000
_cell.length_c   1.000
_cell.angle_alpha   90.00
_cell.angle_beta   90.00
_cell.angle_gamma   90.00
#
_symmetry.space_group_name_H-M   'P 1'
#
loop_
_entity.id
_entity.type
_entity.pdbx_description
1 polymer ?
#
loop_
_entity_poly.entity_id
_entity_poly.type
_entity_poly.pdbx_seq_one_letter_code
_entity_poly.pdbx_strand_id
1 'polypeptide(L)'
;MANPRLPNITEAEQELLYEKLNIYNQGKVSYKEAGCYLVVLPREGHPNYSLWFYTPLLDKRCILFIEDLKTDIIQSLRIVTSELWYANRQILITDYNEKRMSTHGDDLIAFGKYRGHFLYEILRIDPGYVNWIAFKYTPTIPKQERFVKMAQAYNCVYLDKMLKKKYQPRPTSRFLGKKGDKLSNLTLKITKVRVEDDPYRTHVIGTTPVFFVRQRLTAIDASGNLVNLTFASGNPSHASGQLPSLEHAYRPGEVLHISSARIAATFESYGIQYTRLNYVKIGK
;
A
#
# COMPACT_ATOMS: atom_id res chain seq x y z
N MET A 1 20.22 23.27 -1.93
CA MET A 1 19.07 24.10 -1.55
C MET A 1 19.30 24.49 -0.10
N ALA A 2 19.05 25.74 0.28
CA ALA A 2 19.13 26.12 1.69
C ALA A 2 18.00 25.43 2.45
N ASN A 3 18.26 25.01 3.69
CA ASN A 3 17.25 24.43 4.56
C ASN A 3 16.28 25.54 4.98
N PRO A 4 14.96 25.41 4.74
CA PRO A 4 13.99 26.42 5.15
C PRO A 4 13.86 26.47 6.67
N ARG A 5 13.33 27.58 7.20
CA ARG A 5 12.96 27.66 8.61
C ARG A 5 11.65 26.90 8.84
N LEU A 6 11.66 25.98 9.81
CA LEU A 6 10.50 25.15 10.10
C LEU A 6 9.52 25.88 11.03
N PRO A 7 8.22 25.91 10.72
CA PRO A 7 7.22 26.50 11.60
C PRO A 7 7.04 25.64 12.87
N ASN A 8 6.69 26.30 13.98
CA ASN A 8 6.23 25.66 15.21
C ASN A 8 7.21 24.69 15.89
N ILE A 9 8.52 24.84 15.67
CA ILE A 9 9.58 24.11 16.40
C ILE A 9 10.68 25.05 16.86
N THR A 10 11.42 24.66 17.89
CA THR A 10 12.58 25.41 18.39
C THR A 10 13.79 25.27 17.47
N GLU A 11 14.76 26.17 17.57
CA GLU A 11 16.00 26.13 16.78
C GLU A 11 16.82 24.87 17.05
N ALA A 12 16.93 24.45 18.31
CA ALA A 12 17.63 23.22 18.69
C ALA A 12 16.94 21.96 18.13
N GLU A 13 15.60 21.91 18.14
CA GLU A 13 14.84 20.81 17.52
C GLU A 13 15.03 20.79 16.00
N GLN A 14 15.05 21.97 15.37
CA GLN A 14 15.28 22.14 13.95
C GLN A 14 16.67 21.61 13.54
N GLU A 15 17.72 22.00 14.26
CA GLU A 15 19.09 21.54 14.02
C GLU A 15 19.21 20.02 14.13
N LEU A 16 18.70 19.45 15.23
CA LEU A 16 18.70 18.00 15.46
C LEU A 16 17.93 17.24 14.36
N LEU A 17 16.83 17.81 13.88
CA LEU A 17 16.02 17.21 12.83
C LEU A 17 16.74 17.22 11.48
N TYR A 18 17.41 18.32 11.13
CA TYR A 18 18.23 18.39 9.92
C TYR A 18 19.45 17.47 9.99
N GLU A 19 20.10 17.34 11.15
CA GLU A 19 21.18 16.39 11.36
C GLU A 19 20.72 14.95 11.10
N LYS A 20 19.60 14.54 11.69
CA LYS A 20 18.99 13.21 11.45
C LYS A 20 18.64 12.99 9.98
N LEU A 21 18.11 14.00 9.31
CA LEU A 21 17.78 13.90 7.88
C LEU A 21 19.04 13.80 7.01
N ASN A 22 20.12 14.50 7.38
CA ASN A 22 21.41 14.38 6.70
C ASN A 22 22.00 12.98 6.85
N ILE A 23 21.95 12.41 8.05
CA ILE A 23 22.36 11.02 8.30
C ILE A 23 21.52 10.05 7.46
N TYR A 24 20.19 10.23 7.40
CA TYR A 24 19.31 9.42 6.57
C TYR A 24 19.69 9.49 5.07
N ASN A 25 20.07 10.67 4.59
CA ASN A 25 20.42 10.91 3.20
C ASN A 25 21.84 10.46 2.83
N GLN A 26 22.65 10.08 3.81
CA GLN A 26 24.03 9.65 3.59
C GLN A 26 24.07 8.39 2.72
N GLY A 27 24.87 8.42 1.66
CA GLY A 27 25.02 7.29 0.72
C GLY A 27 23.85 7.11 -0.27
N LYS A 28 22.81 7.96 -0.22
CA LYS A 28 21.74 7.96 -1.23
C LYS A 28 22.22 8.61 -2.54
N VAL A 29 21.68 8.15 -3.67
CA VAL A 29 22.03 8.71 -5.00
C VAL A 29 21.61 10.17 -5.10
N SER A 30 22.42 10.95 -5.82
CA SER A 30 22.18 12.37 -6.07
C SER A 30 20.82 12.59 -6.72
N TYR A 31 20.11 13.65 -6.28
CA TYR A 31 18.83 14.03 -6.86
C TYR A 31 18.89 14.30 -8.37
N LYS A 32 20.06 14.68 -8.93
CA LYS A 32 20.20 14.93 -10.37
C LYS A 32 20.10 13.66 -11.22
N GLU A 33 20.54 12.54 -10.67
CA GLU A 33 20.59 11.25 -11.36
C GLU A 33 19.33 10.44 -11.06
N ALA A 34 19.00 10.31 -9.79
CA ALA A 34 17.88 9.52 -9.32
C ALA A 34 16.57 10.33 -9.34
N GLY A 35 16.61 11.60 -8.98
CA GLY A 35 15.46 12.31 -8.42
C GLY A 35 15.45 12.23 -6.90
N CYS A 36 14.59 13.03 -6.27
CA CYS A 36 14.47 13.07 -4.81
C CYS A 36 13.03 13.33 -4.37
N TYR A 37 12.75 13.00 -3.11
CA TYR A 37 11.50 13.33 -2.47
C TYR A 37 11.62 14.68 -1.78
N LEU A 38 10.57 15.49 -1.87
CA LEU A 38 10.49 16.81 -1.28
C LEU A 38 9.34 16.82 -0.27
N VAL A 39 9.67 17.06 0.99
CA VAL A 39 8.69 17.41 2.02
C VAL A 39 8.52 18.92 1.98
N VAL A 40 7.35 19.36 1.52
CA VAL A 40 7.04 20.76 1.27
C VAL A 40 6.27 21.35 2.45
N LEU A 41 6.67 22.55 2.88
CA LEU A 41 6.07 23.25 4.02
C LEU A 41 4.58 23.59 3.78
N PRO A 42 3.79 23.70 4.86
CA PRO A 42 2.43 24.24 4.82
C PRO A 42 2.39 25.64 4.20
N ARG A 43 1.25 25.99 3.59
CA ARG A 43 1.01 27.31 2.99
C ARG A 43 -0.41 27.78 3.26
N GLU A 44 -0.70 29.03 2.91
CA GLU A 44 -2.05 29.57 3.01
C GLU A 44 -3.05 28.67 2.25
N GLY A 45 -4.16 28.33 2.91
CA GLY A 45 -5.16 27.39 2.40
C GLY A 45 -4.77 25.90 2.43
N HIS A 46 -3.51 25.57 2.76
CA HIS A 46 -3.02 24.19 2.84
C HIS A 46 -2.18 23.98 4.13
N PRO A 47 -2.83 23.65 5.25
CA PRO A 47 -2.18 23.57 6.57
C PRO A 47 -1.27 22.34 6.75
N ASN A 48 -1.34 21.35 5.86
CA ASN A 48 -0.54 20.14 5.94
C ASN A 48 0.80 20.32 5.21
N TYR A 49 1.84 19.65 5.70
CA TYR A 49 2.99 19.33 4.85
C TYR A 49 2.52 18.47 3.68
N SER A 50 3.26 18.49 2.57
CA SER A 50 2.95 17.65 1.41
C SER A 50 4.20 16.97 0.88
N LEU A 51 4.03 15.78 0.31
CA LEU A 51 5.09 15.02 -0.32
C LEU A 51 5.04 15.20 -1.82
N TRP A 52 6.18 15.56 -2.39
CA TRP A 52 6.39 15.74 -3.82
C TRP A 52 7.60 14.94 -4.29
N PHE A 53 7.66 14.69 -5.59
CA PHE A 53 8.75 13.96 -6.23
C PHE A 53 9.40 14.81 -7.31
N TYR A 54 10.67 15.16 -7.12
CA TYR A 54 11.50 15.69 -8.19
C TYR A 54 12.03 14.54 -9.03
N THR A 55 11.80 14.59 -10.34
CA THR A 55 12.28 13.59 -11.31
C THR A 55 13.13 14.24 -12.41
N PRO A 56 14.32 13.70 -12.71
CA PRO A 56 15.12 14.16 -13.84
C PRO A 56 14.55 13.70 -15.20
N LEU A 57 13.51 12.86 -15.22
CA LEU A 57 12.88 12.38 -16.45
C LEU A 57 12.13 13.49 -17.21
N LEU A 58 11.82 14.60 -16.54
CA LEU A 58 11.01 15.69 -17.09
C LEU A 58 11.85 16.95 -17.30
N ASP A 59 11.85 17.47 -18.52
CA ASP A 59 12.65 18.66 -18.89
C ASP A 59 12.09 19.97 -18.31
N LYS A 60 10.77 20.00 -18.06
CA LYS A 60 10.04 21.13 -17.46
C LYS A 60 9.08 20.60 -16.40
N ARG A 61 8.78 21.41 -15.39
CA ARG A 61 7.85 21.07 -14.29
C ARG A 61 8.10 19.64 -13.80
N CYS A 62 9.30 19.45 -13.28
CA CYS A 62 9.86 18.16 -12.88
C CYS A 62 9.51 17.76 -11.45
N ILE A 63 8.68 18.55 -10.76
CA ILE A 63 8.24 18.29 -9.39
C ILE A 63 6.76 17.90 -9.43
N LEU A 64 6.47 16.66 -9.02
CA LEU A 64 5.16 16.04 -9.09
C LEU A 64 4.56 15.90 -7.70
N PHE A 65 3.28 16.21 -7.53
CA PHE A 65 2.58 16.02 -6.26
C PHE A 65 2.34 14.53 -6.01
N ILE A 66 2.57 14.05 -4.78
CA ILE A 66 2.25 12.66 -4.41
C ILE A 66 1.05 12.64 -3.46
N GLU A 67 1.17 13.29 -2.31
CA GLU A 67 0.17 13.26 -1.25
C GLU A 67 0.33 14.36 -0.21
N ASP A 68 -0.77 14.69 0.47
CA ASP A 68 -0.70 15.47 1.70
C ASP A 68 -0.23 14.59 2.86
N LEU A 69 0.59 15.18 3.73
CA LEU A 69 1.12 14.59 4.95
C LEU A 69 0.35 15.14 6.17
N LYS A 70 1.02 15.26 7.31
CA LYS A 70 0.44 15.80 8.55
C LYS A 70 0.75 17.28 8.69
N THR A 71 0.08 17.95 9.62
CA THR A 71 0.39 19.34 10.01
C THR A 71 1.72 19.43 10.78
N ASP A 72 2.15 18.33 11.40
CA ASP A 72 3.40 18.23 12.16
C ASP A 72 4.56 17.69 11.30
N ILE A 73 5.71 18.35 11.37
CA ILE A 73 6.90 17.98 10.58
C ILE A 73 7.52 16.67 11.04
N ILE A 74 7.55 16.41 12.35
CA ILE A 74 8.18 15.21 12.91
C ILE A 74 7.39 13.97 12.47
N GLN A 75 6.07 14.02 12.59
CA GLN A 75 5.18 12.97 12.11
C GLN A 75 5.27 12.80 10.59
N SER A 76 5.28 13.89 9.84
CA SER A 76 5.39 13.85 8.38
C SER A 76 6.70 13.19 7.93
N LEU A 77 7.85 13.60 8.48
CA LEU A 77 9.13 12.97 8.18
C LEU A 77 9.19 11.53 8.66
N ARG A 78 8.61 11.20 9.82
CA ARG A 78 8.54 9.81 10.30
C ARG A 78 7.79 8.93 9.32
N ILE A 79 6.65 9.38 8.79
CA ILE A 79 5.89 8.65 7.76
C ILE A 79 6.76 8.46 6.51
N VAL A 80 7.30 9.54 5.96
CA VAL A 80 8.03 9.52 4.68
C VAL A 80 9.31 8.68 4.77
N THR A 81 10.15 8.92 5.78
CA THR A 81 11.39 8.15 6.02
C THR A 81 11.11 6.67 6.30
N SER A 82 10.01 6.34 6.99
CA SER A 82 9.62 4.95 7.24
C SER A 82 9.07 4.24 6.00
N GLU A 83 8.42 4.96 5.09
CA GLU A 83 7.92 4.40 3.83
C GLU A 83 9.03 4.22 2.81
N LEU A 84 9.96 5.17 2.74
CA LEU A 84 11.00 5.25 1.73
C LEU A 84 12.38 4.80 2.22
N TRP A 85 12.47 4.17 3.40
CA TRP A 85 13.71 3.73 4.02
C TRP A 85 14.65 2.99 3.05
N TYR A 86 14.09 2.06 2.28
CA TYR A 86 14.83 1.23 1.32
C TYR A 86 15.00 1.87 -0.06
N ALA A 87 14.34 3.01 -0.33
CA ALA A 87 14.51 3.73 -1.58
C ALA A 87 15.90 4.38 -1.62
N ASN A 88 16.58 4.30 -2.76
CA ASN A 88 17.90 4.89 -2.94
C ASN A 88 17.80 6.35 -3.41
N ARG A 89 16.99 7.16 -2.73
CA ARG A 89 16.74 8.57 -3.05
C ARG A 89 16.76 9.42 -1.80
N GLN A 90 17.21 10.65 -1.96
CA GLN A 90 17.23 11.63 -0.87
C GLN A 90 15.82 12.14 -0.55
N ILE A 91 15.59 12.51 0.71
CA ILE A 91 14.44 13.29 1.16
C ILE A 91 14.95 14.68 1.56
N LEU A 92 14.39 15.72 0.96
CA LEU A 92 14.74 17.11 1.24
C LEU A 92 13.52 17.87 1.74
N ILE A 93 13.74 18.91 2.53
CA ILE A 93 12.68 19.83 2.96
C ILE A 93 12.81 21.13 2.16
N THR A 94 11.69 21.69 1.69
CA THR A 94 11.71 22.89 0.86
C THR A 94 10.41 23.70 0.99
N ASP A 95 10.49 25.01 0.73
CA ASP A 95 9.32 25.86 0.62
C ASP A 95 8.51 25.54 -0.64
N TYR A 96 7.21 25.81 -0.56
CA TYR A 96 6.35 25.72 -1.73
C TYR A 96 6.76 26.74 -2.80
N ASN A 97 6.89 26.30 -4.04
CA ASN A 97 7.20 27.17 -5.17
C ASN A 97 6.13 27.02 -6.25
N GLU A 98 5.21 27.97 -6.32
CA GLU A 98 4.07 27.93 -7.25
C GLU A 98 4.48 27.74 -8.72
N LYS A 99 5.59 28.35 -9.16
CA LYS A 99 6.07 28.24 -10.55
C LYS A 99 6.52 26.82 -10.90
N ARG A 100 6.99 26.05 -9.92
CA ARG A 100 7.58 24.71 -10.11
C ARG A 100 6.69 23.57 -9.59
N MET A 101 5.81 23.84 -8.64
CA MET A 101 5.00 22.87 -7.88
C MET A 101 3.49 23.10 -8.09
N SER A 102 3.09 23.59 -9.25
CA SER A 102 1.67 23.70 -9.62
C SER A 102 1.30 22.60 -10.62
N THR A 103 0.31 21.80 -10.25
CA THR A 103 -0.30 20.79 -11.11
C THR A 103 -1.23 21.49 -12.11
N HIS A 104 -0.68 21.91 -13.25
CA HIS A 104 -1.43 22.57 -14.33
C HIS A 104 -2.37 21.62 -15.10
N GLY A 105 -2.82 20.52 -14.49
CA GLY A 105 -3.58 19.47 -15.18
C GLY A 105 -2.75 18.60 -16.12
N ASP A 106 -1.41 18.69 -16.07
CA ASP A 106 -0.52 17.92 -16.96
C ASP A 106 -0.58 16.41 -16.71
N ASP A 107 -0.90 16.00 -15.48
CA ASP A 107 -1.13 14.61 -15.05
C ASP A 107 -2.60 14.18 -15.03
N LEU A 108 -3.50 15.00 -15.60
CA LEU A 108 -4.90 14.63 -15.75
C LEU A 108 -5.06 13.58 -16.85
N ILE A 109 -5.66 12.44 -16.50
CA ILE A 109 -5.93 11.37 -17.45
C ILE A 109 -7.07 11.81 -18.38
N ALA A 110 -6.76 11.98 -19.66
CA ALA A 110 -7.74 12.43 -20.66
C ALA A 110 -8.54 11.29 -21.31
N PHE A 111 -8.34 10.03 -20.94
CA PHE A 111 -8.94 8.89 -21.66
C PHE A 111 -9.15 7.66 -20.78
N GLY A 112 -9.85 6.66 -21.31
CA GLY A 112 -10.00 5.35 -20.68
C GLY A 112 -10.81 5.37 -19.38
N LYS A 113 -10.65 4.30 -18.59
CA LYS A 113 -11.44 4.01 -17.38
C LYS A 113 -11.42 5.13 -16.34
N TYR A 114 -10.28 5.81 -16.21
CA TYR A 114 -10.06 6.82 -15.18
C TYR A 114 -9.97 8.25 -15.75
N ARG A 115 -10.67 8.51 -16.85
CA ARG A 115 -10.74 9.86 -17.45
C ARG A 115 -11.22 10.88 -16.40
N GLY A 116 -10.50 12.00 -16.30
CA GLY A 116 -10.80 13.08 -15.35
C GLY A 116 -10.12 12.94 -13.98
N HIS A 117 -9.35 11.87 -13.76
CA HIS A 117 -8.54 11.70 -12.55
C HIS A 117 -7.07 11.98 -12.80
N PHE A 118 -6.35 12.38 -11.76
CA PHE A 118 -4.92 12.58 -11.81
C PHE A 118 -4.15 11.26 -11.66
N LEU A 119 -2.96 11.18 -12.26
CA LEU A 119 -2.10 10.00 -12.15
C LEU A 119 -1.78 9.62 -10.69
N TYR A 120 -1.56 10.59 -9.80
CA TYR A 120 -1.26 10.32 -8.39
C TYR A 120 -2.46 9.71 -7.63
N GLU A 121 -3.69 10.04 -8.02
CA GLU A 121 -4.91 9.46 -7.44
C GLU A 121 -5.03 8.01 -7.85
N ILE A 122 -4.85 7.75 -9.15
CA ILE A 122 -4.97 6.40 -9.70
C ILE A 122 -3.83 5.50 -9.24
N LEU A 123 -2.64 6.04 -8.99
CA LEU A 123 -1.52 5.27 -8.44
C LEU A 123 -1.88 4.56 -7.12
N ARG A 124 -2.75 5.16 -6.30
CA ARG A 124 -3.18 4.59 -5.01
C ARG A 124 -4.27 3.53 -5.16
N ILE A 125 -5.11 3.66 -6.19
CA ILE A 125 -6.28 2.81 -6.43
C ILE A 125 -5.91 1.61 -7.31
N ASP A 126 -5.21 1.88 -8.41
CA ASP A 126 -4.89 0.94 -9.48
C ASP A 126 -3.51 1.27 -10.07
N PRO A 127 -2.42 0.92 -9.37
CA PRO A 127 -1.06 1.14 -9.88
C PRO A 127 -0.78 0.36 -11.16
N GLY A 128 -1.55 -0.71 -11.45
CA GLY A 128 -1.45 -1.46 -12.70
C GLY A 128 -1.83 -0.62 -13.92
N TYR A 129 -2.84 0.25 -13.78
CA TYR A 129 -3.22 1.17 -14.85
C TYR A 129 -2.14 2.22 -15.13
N VAL A 130 -1.54 2.81 -14.09
CA VAL A 130 -0.43 3.77 -14.24
C VAL A 130 0.79 3.10 -14.87
N ASN A 131 1.10 1.86 -14.47
CA ASN A 131 2.16 1.04 -15.07
C ASN A 131 1.89 0.76 -16.56
N TRP A 132 0.64 0.48 -16.94
CA TRP A 132 0.26 0.34 -18.35
C TRP A 132 0.49 1.64 -19.14
N ILE A 133 0.12 2.81 -18.58
CA ILE A 133 0.41 4.10 -19.23
C ILE A 133 1.93 4.28 -19.38
N ALA A 134 2.71 3.93 -18.36
CA ALA A 134 4.16 4.14 -18.35
C ALA A 134 4.93 3.34 -19.42
N PHE A 135 4.44 2.15 -19.83
CA PHE A 135 5.21 1.24 -20.70
C PHE A 135 4.44 0.62 -21.87
N LYS A 136 3.11 0.77 -21.94
CA LYS A 136 2.28 0.16 -22.98
C LYS A 136 1.47 1.18 -23.77
N TYR A 137 1.19 2.36 -23.21
CA TYR A 137 0.54 3.42 -23.95
C TYR A 137 1.51 4.03 -24.98
N THR A 138 1.09 4.06 -26.24
CA THR A 138 1.86 4.63 -27.33
C THR A 138 1.46 6.09 -27.54
N PRO A 139 2.30 7.07 -27.18
CA PRO A 139 1.99 8.47 -27.41
C PRO A 139 2.08 8.79 -28.90
N THR A 140 1.16 9.62 -29.40
CA THR A 140 1.15 10.09 -30.79
C THR A 140 1.52 11.56 -30.95
N ILE A 141 1.52 12.32 -29.85
CA ILE A 141 1.85 13.75 -29.82
C ILE A 141 2.80 14.08 -28.65
N PRO A 142 3.60 15.16 -28.73
CA PRO A 142 4.56 15.52 -27.68
C PRO A 142 3.95 15.69 -26.29
N LYS A 143 2.71 16.21 -26.20
CA LYS A 143 1.98 16.32 -24.93
C LYS A 143 1.76 14.95 -24.27
N GLN A 144 1.47 13.92 -25.08
CA GLN A 144 1.27 12.55 -24.59
C GLN A 144 2.60 11.90 -24.20
N GLU A 145 3.70 12.18 -24.91
CA GLU A 145 5.03 11.70 -24.51
C GLU A 145 5.40 12.19 -23.11
N ARG A 146 5.15 13.48 -22.85
CA ARG A 146 5.32 14.04 -21.51
C ARG A 146 4.45 13.33 -20.48
N PHE A 147 3.17 13.09 -20.79
CA PHE A 147 2.26 12.38 -19.91
C PHE A 147 2.74 10.95 -19.58
N VAL A 148 3.31 10.23 -20.56
CA VAL A 148 3.94 8.92 -20.34
C VAL A 148 5.14 9.03 -19.40
N LYS A 149 6.02 10.03 -19.58
CA LYS A 149 7.15 10.28 -18.67
C LYS A 149 6.68 10.59 -17.23
N MET A 150 5.56 11.31 -17.06
CA MET A 150 4.95 11.52 -15.75
C MET A 150 4.45 10.20 -15.15
N ALA A 151 3.78 9.36 -15.93
CA ALA A 151 3.35 8.03 -15.48
C ALA A 151 4.54 7.13 -15.09
N GLN A 152 5.66 7.21 -15.82
CA GLN A 152 6.92 6.52 -15.45
C GLN A 152 7.45 7.01 -14.11
N ALA A 153 7.47 8.33 -13.87
CA ALA A 153 7.89 8.90 -12.60
C ALA A 153 6.99 8.46 -11.44
N TYR A 154 5.67 8.48 -11.61
CA TYR A 154 4.73 7.97 -10.60
C TYR A 154 4.90 6.47 -10.36
N ASN A 155 5.15 5.68 -11.41
CA ASN A 155 5.46 4.26 -11.26
C ASN A 155 6.76 4.02 -10.48
N CYS A 156 7.79 4.87 -10.67
CA CYS A 156 9.00 4.85 -9.83
C CYS A 156 8.67 5.08 -8.35
N VAL A 157 7.82 6.07 -8.04
CA VAL A 157 7.37 6.33 -6.66
C VAL A 157 6.67 5.12 -6.05
N TYR A 158 5.79 4.47 -6.82
CA TYR A 158 5.13 3.26 -6.38
C TYR A 158 6.13 2.13 -6.08
N LEU A 159 7.10 1.90 -6.97
CA LEU A 159 8.13 0.88 -6.78
C LEU A 159 8.99 1.15 -5.54
N ASP A 160 9.39 2.41 -5.31
CA ASP A 160 10.14 2.82 -4.12
C ASP A 160 9.34 2.49 -2.83
N LYS A 161 8.05 2.86 -2.77
CA LYS A 161 7.17 2.51 -1.64
C LYS A 161 6.99 0.99 -1.48
N MET A 162 7.04 0.22 -2.57
CA MET A 162 6.96 -1.25 -2.51
C MET A 162 8.24 -1.91 -1.99
N LEU A 163 9.40 -1.25 -2.00
CA LEU A 163 10.64 -1.82 -1.46
C LEU A 163 10.51 -2.17 0.03
N LYS A 164 9.77 -1.38 0.81
CA LYS A 164 9.47 -1.71 2.20
C LYS A 164 8.81 -3.08 2.34
N LYS A 165 7.82 -3.39 1.51
CA LYS A 165 7.18 -4.72 1.50
C LYS A 165 8.13 -5.80 0.97
N LYS A 166 9.09 -5.43 0.12
CA LYS A 166 10.10 -6.36 -0.40
C LYS A 166 11.09 -6.79 0.69
N TYR A 167 11.59 -5.85 1.47
CA TYR A 167 12.64 -6.07 2.49
C TYR A 167 12.12 -6.32 3.90
N GLN A 168 10.80 -6.21 4.13
CA GLN A 168 10.20 -6.65 5.38
C GLN A 168 10.61 -8.10 5.67
N PRO A 169 11.14 -8.39 6.88
CA PRO A 169 11.56 -9.75 7.24
C PRO A 169 10.35 -10.67 7.09
N ARG A 170 10.54 -11.73 6.30
CA ARG A 170 9.48 -12.63 5.92
C ARG A 170 9.52 -13.85 6.83
N PRO A 171 8.38 -14.31 7.35
CA PRO A 171 8.33 -15.60 8.02
C PRO A 171 8.74 -16.69 7.02
N THR A 172 9.68 -17.53 7.43
CA THR A 172 10.04 -18.76 6.72
C THR A 172 8.87 -19.72 6.84
N SER A 173 8.11 -19.87 5.75
CA SER A 173 6.98 -20.79 5.66
C SER A 173 7.27 -21.84 4.58
N ARG A 174 6.85 -23.07 4.84
CA ARG A 174 6.84 -24.17 3.89
C ARG A 174 5.42 -24.67 3.64
N PHE A 175 5.19 -25.28 2.49
CA PHE A 175 3.92 -25.97 2.23
C PHE A 175 3.72 -27.14 3.21
N LEU A 176 2.50 -27.27 3.74
CA LEU A 176 2.14 -28.37 4.65
C LEU A 176 1.90 -29.71 3.91
N GLY A 177 1.92 -29.70 2.58
CA GLY A 177 1.66 -30.87 1.74
C GLY A 177 1.29 -30.46 0.32
N LYS A 178 0.73 -31.40 -0.44
CA LYS A 178 0.27 -31.21 -1.82
C LYS A 178 -1.25 -31.01 -1.87
N LYS A 179 -1.73 -30.42 -2.97
CA LYS A 179 -3.16 -30.27 -3.23
C LYS A 179 -3.86 -31.63 -3.14
N GLY A 180 -4.93 -31.70 -2.35
CA GLY A 180 -5.71 -32.91 -2.11
C GLY A 180 -5.38 -33.63 -0.80
N ASP A 181 -4.19 -33.40 -0.23
CA ASP A 181 -3.77 -34.06 1.00
C ASP A 181 -4.71 -33.71 2.17
N LYS A 182 -4.98 -34.71 3.00
CA LYS A 182 -5.75 -34.55 4.24
C LYS A 182 -4.76 -34.30 5.37
N LEU A 183 -4.94 -33.19 6.08
CA LEU A 183 -4.24 -32.88 7.31
C LEU A 183 -5.16 -33.18 8.49
N SER A 184 -4.59 -33.64 9.60
CA SER A 184 -5.31 -33.98 10.82
C SER A 184 -4.61 -33.39 12.03
N ASN A 185 -5.38 -33.03 13.05
CA ASN A 185 -4.90 -32.53 14.35
C ASN A 185 -3.91 -31.35 14.22
N LEU A 186 -4.33 -30.31 13.50
CA LEU A 186 -3.56 -29.09 13.37
C LEU A 186 -3.93 -28.11 14.49
N THR A 187 -2.93 -27.48 15.08
CA THR A 187 -3.12 -26.33 15.96
C THR A 187 -2.59 -25.10 15.25
N LEU A 188 -3.46 -24.13 14.97
CA LEU A 188 -3.14 -22.94 14.21
C LEU A 188 -3.44 -21.68 15.03
N LYS A 189 -2.48 -20.76 15.13
CA LYS A 189 -2.70 -19.44 15.75
C LYS A 189 -3.04 -18.41 14.69
N ILE A 190 -4.19 -17.74 14.82
CA ILE A 190 -4.64 -16.72 13.89
C ILE A 190 -3.73 -15.48 14.03
N THR A 191 -3.20 -15.00 12.90
CA THR A 191 -2.37 -13.78 12.86
C THR A 191 -3.09 -12.62 12.18
N LYS A 192 -4.00 -12.90 11.25
CA LYS A 192 -4.76 -11.87 10.53
C LYS A 192 -6.17 -12.36 10.21
N VAL A 193 -7.14 -11.46 10.35
CA VAL A 193 -8.53 -11.67 9.99
C VAL A 193 -8.95 -10.56 9.04
N ARG A 194 -9.57 -10.91 7.91
CA ARG A 194 -10.21 -9.97 7.00
C ARG A 194 -11.66 -10.40 6.78
N VAL A 195 -12.58 -9.47 6.99
CA VAL A 195 -14.00 -9.65 6.73
C VAL A 195 -14.31 -9.02 5.37
N GLU A 196 -15.04 -9.74 4.52
CA GLU A 196 -15.47 -9.24 3.21
C GLU A 196 -16.80 -9.88 2.81
N ASP A 197 -17.59 -9.16 2.00
CA ASP A 197 -18.80 -9.70 1.41
C ASP A 197 -18.46 -10.76 0.35
N ASP A 198 -19.27 -11.81 0.29
CA ASP A 198 -19.25 -12.77 -0.80
C ASP A 198 -20.11 -12.25 -1.96
N PRO A 199 -19.50 -11.80 -3.06
CA PRO A 199 -20.23 -11.17 -4.15
C PRO A 199 -21.12 -12.16 -4.91
N TYR A 200 -20.89 -13.47 -4.79
CA TYR A 200 -21.67 -14.49 -5.50
C TYR A 200 -22.90 -14.95 -4.73
N ARG A 201 -22.96 -14.65 -3.44
CA ARG A 201 -24.04 -15.11 -2.56
C ARG A 201 -24.87 -13.96 -1.99
N THR A 202 -24.27 -12.78 -1.84
CA THR A 202 -24.96 -11.53 -1.51
C THR A 202 -25.96 -11.17 -2.61
N HIS A 203 -27.20 -10.88 -2.24
CA HIS A 203 -28.28 -10.55 -3.18
C HIS A 203 -29.34 -9.67 -2.50
N VAL A 204 -30.39 -9.32 -3.23
CA VAL A 204 -31.53 -8.56 -2.69
C VAL A 204 -32.73 -9.51 -2.55
N ILE A 205 -33.35 -9.53 -1.37
CA ILE A 205 -34.61 -10.24 -1.13
C ILE A 205 -35.72 -9.18 -1.04
N GLY A 206 -36.60 -9.15 -2.05
CA GLY A 206 -37.59 -8.09 -2.19
C GLY A 206 -36.91 -6.74 -2.45
N THR A 207 -36.99 -5.83 -1.47
CA THR A 207 -36.29 -4.52 -1.49
C THR A 207 -35.11 -4.46 -0.52
N THR A 208 -34.86 -5.53 0.24
CA THR A 208 -33.88 -5.53 1.32
C THR A 208 -32.60 -6.22 0.86
N PRO A 209 -31.45 -5.52 0.84
CA PRO A 209 -30.18 -6.16 0.54
C PRO A 209 -29.77 -7.08 1.68
N VAL A 210 -29.30 -8.28 1.33
CA VAL A 210 -28.79 -9.28 2.27
C VAL A 210 -27.37 -9.68 1.88
N PHE A 211 -26.45 -9.50 2.83
CA PHE A 211 -25.01 -9.66 2.63
C PHE A 211 -24.56 -10.98 3.26
N PHE A 212 -24.01 -11.87 2.43
CA PHE A 212 -23.33 -13.06 2.95
C PHE A 212 -21.87 -12.74 3.12
N VAL A 213 -21.42 -12.73 4.37
CA VAL A 213 -20.06 -12.31 4.71
C VAL A 213 -19.16 -13.53 4.89
N ARG A 214 -17.87 -13.41 4.54
CA ARG A 214 -16.86 -14.42 4.82
C ARG A 214 -15.67 -13.84 5.57
N GLN A 215 -15.13 -14.63 6.48
CA GLN A 215 -13.91 -14.33 7.22
C GLN A 215 -12.74 -15.07 6.58
N ARG A 216 -11.80 -14.31 6.01
CA ARG A 216 -10.53 -14.83 5.49
C ARG A 216 -9.46 -14.72 6.57
N LEU A 217 -8.97 -15.87 7.01
CA LEU A 217 -7.98 -15.95 8.07
C LEU A 217 -6.60 -16.29 7.49
N THR A 218 -5.57 -15.66 8.01
CA THR A 218 -4.19 -16.13 7.94
C THR A 218 -3.78 -16.60 9.32
N ALA A 219 -3.26 -17.81 9.41
CA ALA A 219 -2.84 -18.44 10.65
C ALA A 219 -1.46 -19.07 10.48
N ILE A 220 -0.79 -19.33 11.59
CA ILE A 220 0.52 -20.00 11.65
C ILE A 220 0.38 -21.32 12.40
N ASP A 221 1.03 -22.38 11.92
CA ASP A 221 1.20 -23.61 12.68
C ASP A 221 2.31 -23.48 13.74
N ALA A 222 2.52 -24.53 14.53
CA ALA A 222 3.58 -24.57 15.55
C ALA A 222 5.01 -24.44 14.97
N SER A 223 5.19 -24.77 13.69
CA SER A 223 6.47 -24.66 12.97
C SER A 223 6.65 -23.30 12.29
N GLY A 224 5.68 -22.39 12.38
CA GLY A 224 5.71 -21.07 11.74
C GLY A 224 5.22 -21.05 10.28
N ASN A 225 4.70 -22.16 9.75
CA ASN A 225 4.16 -22.24 8.39
C ASN A 225 2.81 -21.52 8.29
N LEU A 226 2.64 -20.77 7.20
CA LEU A 226 1.47 -19.95 6.96
C LEU A 226 0.35 -20.73 6.27
N VAL A 227 -0.83 -20.61 6.85
CA VAL A 227 -2.06 -21.27 6.42
C VAL A 227 -3.15 -20.24 6.20
N ASN A 228 -3.86 -20.36 5.08
CA ASN A 228 -5.05 -19.55 4.80
C ASN A 228 -6.32 -20.39 4.90
N LEU A 229 -7.30 -19.85 5.62
CA LEU A 229 -8.61 -20.45 5.87
C LEU A 229 -9.69 -19.47 5.44
N THR A 230 -10.87 -19.97 5.12
CA THR A 230 -12.04 -19.13 4.86
C THR A 230 -13.25 -19.74 5.52
N PHE A 231 -13.90 -18.98 6.39
CA PHE A 231 -15.16 -19.33 7.02
C PHE A 231 -16.25 -18.41 6.45
N ALA A 232 -17.12 -18.99 5.63
CA ALA A 232 -18.28 -18.28 5.11
C ALA A 232 -19.39 -18.33 6.15
N SER A 233 -20.07 -17.20 6.37
CA SER A 233 -21.25 -17.13 7.22
C SER A 233 -22.34 -18.05 6.68
N GLY A 234 -22.97 -18.82 7.56
CA GLY A 234 -24.19 -19.56 7.24
C GLY A 234 -25.35 -18.59 7.04
N ASN A 235 -25.41 -17.55 7.86
CA ASN A 235 -26.50 -16.58 7.92
C ASN A 235 -26.22 -15.30 7.12
N PRO A 236 -27.24 -14.63 6.57
CA PRO A 236 -27.08 -13.31 5.98
C PRO A 236 -26.94 -12.22 7.05
N SER A 237 -26.33 -11.11 6.65
CA SER A 237 -26.28 -9.84 7.38
C SER A 237 -27.11 -8.79 6.65
N HIS A 238 -27.67 -7.84 7.39
CA HIS A 238 -28.38 -6.68 6.80
C HIS A 238 -27.44 -5.52 6.46
N ALA A 239 -26.14 -5.63 6.79
CA ALA A 239 -25.13 -4.62 6.52
C ALA A 239 -23.90 -5.23 5.86
N SER A 240 -23.41 -4.54 4.83
CA SER A 240 -22.19 -4.90 4.10
C SER A 240 -20.97 -4.92 5.03
N GLY A 241 -20.14 -5.96 4.89
CA GLY A 241 -18.93 -6.14 5.67
C GLY A 241 -19.15 -6.48 7.15
N GLN A 242 -20.40 -6.66 7.59
CA GLN A 242 -20.71 -6.93 8.98
C GLN A 242 -21.04 -8.42 9.18
N LEU A 243 -20.26 -9.08 10.04
CA LEU A 243 -20.51 -10.48 10.39
C LEU A 243 -21.78 -10.59 11.27
N PRO A 244 -22.69 -11.54 10.98
CA PRO A 244 -23.86 -11.79 11.85
C PRO A 244 -23.46 -12.19 13.27
N SER A 245 -24.27 -11.80 14.25
CA SER A 245 -24.02 -12.07 15.69
C SER A 245 -24.02 -13.55 16.07
N LEU A 246 -24.67 -14.40 15.26
CA LEU A 246 -24.73 -15.85 15.43
C LEU A 246 -23.43 -16.56 15.00
N GLU A 247 -22.58 -15.86 14.24
CA GLU A 247 -21.31 -16.40 13.76
C GLU A 247 -20.18 -16.04 14.72
N HIS A 248 -19.21 -16.94 14.88
CA HIS A 248 -18.03 -16.65 15.68
C HIS A 248 -17.12 -15.64 14.97
N ALA A 249 -16.89 -14.49 15.59
CA ALA A 249 -16.01 -13.45 15.07
C ALA A 249 -14.55 -13.73 15.48
N TYR A 250 -13.80 -14.38 14.58
CA TYR A 250 -12.40 -14.74 14.84
C TYR A 250 -11.52 -13.52 15.07
N ARG A 251 -10.52 -13.64 15.96
CA ARG A 251 -9.60 -12.54 16.28
C ARG A 251 -8.13 -12.92 16.11
N PRO A 252 -7.26 -11.98 15.72
CA PRO A 252 -5.81 -12.19 15.80
C PRO A 252 -5.40 -12.59 17.23
N GLY A 253 -4.55 -13.61 17.34
CA GLY A 253 -4.08 -14.19 18.60
C GLY A 253 -4.82 -15.45 19.03
N GLU A 254 -6.04 -15.68 18.52
CA GLU A 254 -6.85 -16.86 18.83
C GLU A 254 -6.24 -18.15 18.28
N VAL A 255 -6.41 -19.26 19.00
CA VAL A 255 -5.89 -20.58 18.64
C VAL A 255 -7.02 -21.47 18.15
N LEU A 256 -6.86 -21.99 16.93
CA LEU A 256 -7.76 -22.93 16.29
C LEU A 256 -7.22 -24.35 16.42
N HIS A 257 -8.00 -25.22 17.03
CA HIS A 257 -7.78 -26.66 16.96
C HIS A 257 -8.57 -27.21 15.79
N ILE A 258 -7.89 -27.78 14.79
CA ILE A 258 -8.50 -28.35 13.59
C ILE A 258 -8.34 -29.87 13.66
N SER A 259 -9.46 -30.58 13.79
CA SER A 259 -9.47 -32.04 13.78
C SER A 259 -9.08 -32.59 12.42
N SER A 260 -9.58 -31.99 11.33
CA SER A 260 -9.13 -32.31 9.98
C SER A 260 -9.39 -31.19 8.98
N ALA A 261 -8.58 -31.13 7.93
CA ALA A 261 -8.80 -30.27 6.78
C ALA A 261 -8.18 -30.87 5.52
N ARG A 262 -8.54 -30.36 4.34
CA ARG A 262 -7.89 -30.72 3.07
C ARG A 262 -7.14 -29.55 2.48
N ILE A 263 -5.97 -29.82 1.91
CA ILE A 263 -5.20 -28.82 1.17
C ILE A 263 -5.91 -28.53 -0.16
N ALA A 264 -6.48 -27.34 -0.27
CA ALA A 264 -7.16 -26.87 -1.48
C ALA A 264 -6.17 -26.39 -2.53
N ALA A 265 -5.10 -25.72 -2.09
CA ALA A 265 -4.05 -25.18 -2.95
C ALA A 265 -2.79 -24.84 -2.13
N THR A 266 -1.66 -24.85 -2.80
CA THR A 266 -0.40 -24.26 -2.33
C THR A 266 -0.02 -23.14 -3.28
N PHE A 267 0.46 -22.01 -2.77
CA PHE A 267 0.87 -20.90 -3.61
C PHE A 267 1.94 -20.06 -2.94
N GLU A 268 2.74 -19.37 -3.74
CA GLU A 268 3.76 -18.46 -3.27
C GLU A 268 3.30 -17.01 -3.47
N SER A 269 3.49 -16.17 -2.46
CA SER A 269 3.27 -14.74 -2.57
C SER A 269 4.44 -14.00 -1.96
N TYR A 270 5.12 -13.19 -2.76
CA TYR A 270 6.34 -12.48 -2.35
C TYR A 270 7.35 -13.42 -1.67
N GLY A 271 7.74 -14.54 -2.29
CA GLY A 271 8.72 -15.46 -1.70
C GLY A 271 8.25 -16.27 -0.49
N ILE A 272 6.98 -16.13 -0.08
CA ILE A 272 6.42 -16.84 1.09
C ILE A 272 5.45 -17.90 0.59
N GLN A 273 5.64 -19.13 1.05
CA GLN A 273 4.77 -20.25 0.76
C GLN A 273 3.53 -20.23 1.67
N TYR A 274 2.35 -20.34 1.07
CA TYR A 274 1.07 -20.44 1.78
C TYR A 274 0.38 -21.75 1.44
N THR A 275 -0.21 -22.38 2.45
CA THR A 275 -1.11 -23.53 2.26
C THR A 275 -2.55 -23.07 2.48
N ARG A 276 -3.42 -23.23 1.49
CA ARG A 276 -4.86 -22.96 1.64
C ARG A 276 -5.59 -24.24 2.04
N LEU A 277 -6.33 -24.20 3.14
CA LEU A 277 -7.15 -25.33 3.57
C LEU A 277 -8.64 -25.07 3.31
N ASN A 278 -9.33 -26.13 2.88
CA ASN A 278 -10.79 -26.21 2.78
C ASN A 278 -11.30 -27.44 3.55
N TYR A 279 -12.62 -27.55 3.67
CA TYR A 279 -13.28 -28.64 4.40
C TYR A 279 -12.75 -28.77 5.84
N VAL A 280 -12.55 -27.61 6.46
CA VAL A 280 -11.97 -27.49 7.81
C VAL A 280 -13.01 -27.94 8.82
N LYS A 281 -12.65 -28.92 9.65
CA LYS A 281 -13.41 -29.35 10.81
C LYS A 281 -12.70 -28.86 12.07
N ILE A 282 -13.36 -28.02 12.84
CA ILE A 282 -12.85 -27.55 14.12
C ILE A 282 -12.90 -28.73 15.11
N GLY A 283 -11.80 -28.95 15.82
CA GLY A 283 -11.72 -29.86 16.95
C GLY A 283 -12.34 -29.18 18.18
N LYS A 284 -13.08 -29.96 18.96
CA LYS A 284 -13.55 -29.52 20.28
C LYS A 284 -12.37 -29.32 21.22
#